data_AF-A0AAD7F8K5-F1
#
_entry.id   AF-A0AAD7F8K5-F1
#
_cell.length_a   1.000
_cell.length_b   1.000
_cell.length_c   1.000
_cell.angle_alpha   90.00
_cell.angle_beta   90.00
_cell.angle_gamma   90.00
#
_symmetry.space_group_name_H-M   'P 1'
#
loop_
_entity.id
_entity.type
_entity.pdbx_description
1 polymer ?
#
loop_
_entity_poly.entity_id
_entity_poly.type
_entity_poly.pdbx_seq_one_letter_code
_entity_poly.pdbx_strand_id
1 'polypeptide(L)'
;MSFSAYSAPHPQTRFSAEFFQHITLADGSHLVTNNFLPSILPKDTVKKWLFTPAIPTTISEIIVASDEEIPCLDDMLPITQAVEKAYVAEGARSICLQIGEKIVRYHLSKIWLIVGVNNHIYNLHAASMLLARVESASLLLPDLIQDLKLNRFSEPLAGFLVTQTPIYSLGCLLDERWAMEDVLNARAELIYFRRAADNLGEEPSFVFLPTA
;
A
#
# COMPACT_ATOMS: atom_id res chain seq x y z
N MET A 1 -24.59 18.99 -5.56
CA MET A 1 -23.26 18.39 -5.32
C MET A 1 -23.28 16.99 -5.90
N SER A 2 -22.25 16.57 -6.62
CA SER A 2 -22.18 15.21 -7.18
C SER A 2 -21.77 14.19 -6.11
N PHE A 3 -22.04 12.90 -6.35
CA PHE A 3 -21.59 11.81 -5.47
C PHE A 3 -20.07 11.83 -5.28
N SER A 4 -19.31 11.98 -6.36
CA SER A 4 -17.84 12.02 -6.30
C SER A 4 -17.33 13.20 -5.47
N ALA A 5 -17.92 14.39 -5.61
CA ALA A 5 -17.51 15.55 -4.82
C ALA A 5 -17.87 15.44 -3.34
N TYR A 6 -18.98 14.78 -3.02
CA TYR A 6 -19.42 14.59 -1.63
C TYR A 6 -18.65 13.47 -0.93
N SER A 7 -18.43 12.36 -1.63
CA SER A 7 -17.81 11.18 -1.05
C SER A 7 -16.29 11.17 -1.17
N ALA A 8 -15.65 11.98 -2.03
CA ALA A 8 -14.19 12.04 -2.08
C ALA A 8 -13.63 12.50 -0.71
N PRO A 9 -12.69 11.75 -0.10
CA PRO A 9 -11.90 12.27 1.01
C PRO A 9 -11.12 13.51 0.57
N HIS A 10 -10.87 14.42 1.50
CA HIS A 10 -10.02 15.56 1.19
C HIS A 10 -8.60 15.07 0.86
N PRO A 11 -7.93 15.62 -0.17
CA PRO A 11 -6.53 15.36 -0.53
C PRO A 11 -5.57 15.14 0.64
N GLN A 12 -5.58 16.09 1.57
CA GLN A 12 -4.68 16.13 2.72
C GLN A 12 -5.14 15.23 3.89
N THR A 13 -6.30 14.57 3.77
CA THR A 13 -6.74 13.64 4.80
C THR A 13 -5.87 12.40 4.78
N ARG A 14 -5.41 12.01 5.96
CA ARG A 14 -4.63 10.79 6.15
C ARG A 14 -5.36 9.57 5.59
N PHE A 15 -4.61 8.70 4.91
CA PHE A 15 -5.11 7.52 4.18
C PHE A 15 -5.98 7.81 2.96
N SER A 16 -6.03 9.06 2.47
CA SER A 16 -6.56 9.36 1.14
C SER A 16 -5.67 8.74 0.05
N ALA A 17 -6.17 8.67 -1.18
CA ALA A 17 -5.35 8.26 -2.32
C ALA A 17 -4.11 9.18 -2.49
N GLU A 18 -4.30 10.49 -2.29
CA GLU A 18 -3.22 11.47 -2.41
C GLU A 18 -2.19 11.33 -1.28
N PHE A 19 -2.62 10.96 -0.07
CA PHE A 19 -1.71 10.62 1.02
C PHE A 19 -0.76 9.47 0.62
N PHE A 20 -1.27 8.34 0.12
CA PHE A 20 -0.44 7.20 -0.28
C PHE A 20 0.46 7.48 -1.50
N GLN A 21 0.10 8.46 -2.32
CA GLN A 21 0.94 8.91 -3.44
C GLN A 21 2.13 9.78 -3.00
N HIS A 22 2.04 10.44 -1.84
CA HIS A 22 3.03 11.42 -1.39
C HIS A 22 3.91 10.94 -0.24
N ILE A 23 3.50 9.92 0.53
CA ILE A 23 4.36 9.35 1.56
C ILE A 23 5.59 8.68 0.93
N THR A 24 6.73 8.82 1.59
CA THR A 24 7.97 8.12 1.24
C THR A 24 8.01 6.71 1.84
N LEU A 25 8.98 5.89 1.44
CA LEU A 25 9.23 4.61 2.11
C LEU A 25 9.60 4.79 3.58
N ALA A 26 10.35 5.84 3.93
CA ALA A 26 10.65 6.18 5.32
C ALA A 26 9.39 6.55 6.11
N ASP A 27 8.51 7.38 5.53
CA ASP A 27 7.23 7.72 6.16
C ASP A 27 6.39 6.46 6.39
N GLY A 28 6.26 5.61 5.37
CA GLY A 28 5.54 4.35 5.47
C GLY A 28 6.09 3.44 6.57
N SER A 29 7.41 3.30 6.66
CA SER A 29 8.07 2.54 7.72
C SER A 29 7.85 3.14 9.11
N HIS A 30 7.85 4.47 9.23
CA HIS A 30 7.55 5.17 10.47
C HIS A 30 6.10 4.94 10.91
N LEU A 31 5.14 4.90 9.98
CA LEU A 31 3.74 4.58 10.26
C LEU A 31 3.58 3.17 10.85
N VAL A 32 4.29 2.19 10.28
CA VAL A 32 4.28 0.79 10.75
C VAL A 32 4.95 0.67 12.11
N THR A 33 6.19 1.17 12.24
CA THR A 33 7.03 0.97 13.43
C THR A 33 6.45 1.64 14.68
N ASN A 34 5.79 2.79 14.52
CA ASN A 34 5.17 3.51 15.63
C ASN A 34 3.68 3.17 15.83
N ASN A 35 3.18 2.10 15.19
CA ASN A 35 1.81 1.65 15.33
C ASN A 35 0.76 2.75 15.05
N PHE A 36 1.00 3.55 14.00
CA PHE A 36 0.07 4.59 13.59
C PHE A 36 -0.96 4.10 12.56
N LEU A 37 -0.93 2.82 12.17
CA LEU A 37 -1.90 2.23 11.25
C LEU A 37 -3.08 1.65 12.04
N PRO A 38 -4.34 1.86 11.59
CA PRO A 38 -5.50 1.29 12.25
C PRO A 38 -5.50 -0.24 12.13
N SER A 39 -6.17 -0.92 13.06
CA SER A 39 -6.32 -2.37 13.02
C SER A 39 -7.46 -2.77 12.08
N ILE A 40 -7.22 -3.81 11.27
CA ILE A 40 -8.25 -4.36 10.38
C ILE A 40 -8.95 -5.50 11.10
N LEU A 41 -10.27 -5.37 11.25
CA LEU A 41 -11.12 -6.40 11.84
C LEU A 41 -11.20 -7.62 10.93
N PRO A 42 -11.40 -8.83 11.49
CA PRO A 42 -11.63 -10.04 10.70
C PRO A 42 -12.85 -9.92 9.77
N LYS A 43 -12.93 -10.82 8.79
CA LYS A 43 -14.11 -10.98 7.94
C LYS A 43 -15.37 -11.27 8.76
N ASP A 44 -16.51 -10.93 8.19
CA ASP A 44 -17.84 -11.15 8.78
C ASP A 44 -18.06 -10.38 10.09
N THR A 45 -17.32 -9.30 10.35
CA THR A 45 -17.50 -8.49 11.57
C THR A 45 -18.62 -7.46 11.39
N VAL A 46 -18.80 -6.93 10.17
CA VAL A 46 -19.94 -6.08 9.82
C VAL A 46 -21.19 -6.95 9.64
N LYS A 47 -22.11 -6.89 10.61
CA LYS A 47 -23.33 -7.73 10.60
C LYS A 47 -24.47 -7.12 9.80
N LYS A 48 -24.62 -5.80 9.88
CA LYS A 48 -25.68 -5.03 9.22
C LYS A 48 -25.19 -3.64 8.90
N TRP A 49 -25.79 -3.02 7.89
CA TRP A 49 -25.56 -1.63 7.58
C TRP A 49 -26.82 -0.96 7.05
N LEU A 50 -26.91 0.37 7.25
CA LEU A 50 -28.04 1.19 6.80
C LEU A 50 -27.53 2.55 6.35
N PHE A 51 -27.87 2.96 5.13
CA PHE A 51 -27.64 4.32 4.68
C PHE A 51 -28.64 5.29 5.30
N THR A 52 -28.17 6.49 5.67
CA THR A 52 -29.03 7.49 6.30
C THR A 52 -28.79 8.87 5.69
N PRO A 53 -29.81 9.74 5.65
CA PRO A 53 -29.66 11.12 5.18
C PRO A 53 -28.97 12.03 6.20
N ALA A 54 -28.67 11.54 7.40
CA ALA A 54 -28.00 12.31 8.43
C ALA A 54 -26.58 12.65 7.99
N ILE A 55 -26.21 13.93 8.10
CA ILE A 55 -24.85 14.40 7.84
C ILE A 55 -24.05 14.27 9.14
N PRO A 56 -23.00 13.43 9.18
CA PRO A 56 -22.12 13.33 10.33
C PRO A 56 -21.43 14.66 10.58
N THR A 57 -21.37 15.07 11.83
CA THR A 57 -20.74 16.32 12.27
C THR A 57 -19.50 16.07 13.14
N THR A 58 -19.26 14.82 13.53
CA THR A 58 -18.15 14.47 14.42
C THR A 58 -16.94 14.04 13.60
N ILE A 59 -15.76 14.47 14.04
CA ILE A 59 -14.48 14.14 13.36
C ILE A 59 -14.30 12.61 13.24
N SER A 60 -14.60 11.85 14.31
CA SER A 60 -14.50 10.38 14.32
C SER A 60 -15.43 9.68 13.33
N GLU A 61 -16.43 10.37 12.78
CA GLU A 61 -17.32 9.81 11.75
C GLU A 61 -16.79 10.11 10.34
N ILE A 62 -15.83 11.02 10.20
CA ILE A 62 -15.34 11.55 8.92
C ILE A 62 -13.92 11.06 8.61
N ILE A 63 -13.04 10.99 9.61
CA ILE A 63 -11.64 10.57 9.46
C ILE A 63 -11.39 9.20 10.10
N VAL A 64 -10.37 8.49 9.64
CA VAL A 64 -9.88 7.24 10.27
C VAL A 64 -8.78 7.59 11.28
N ALA A 65 -8.98 7.22 12.54
CA ALA A 65 -7.97 7.41 13.58
C ALA A 65 -6.89 6.31 13.53
N SER A 66 -5.73 6.54 14.15
CA SER A 66 -4.61 5.56 14.12
C SER A 66 -4.87 4.33 15.00
N ASP A 67 -5.67 4.49 16.04
CA ASP A 67 -6.08 3.47 17.01
C ASP A 67 -7.48 2.90 16.71
N GLU A 68 -8.07 3.26 15.57
CA GLU A 68 -9.39 2.79 15.18
C GLU A 68 -9.36 1.35 14.66
N GLU A 69 -10.38 0.58 15.04
CA GLU A 69 -10.69 -0.71 14.43
C GLU A 69 -11.55 -0.48 13.19
N ILE A 70 -11.05 -0.83 12.00
CA ILE A 70 -11.77 -0.67 10.73
C ILE A 70 -12.20 -2.02 10.15
N PRO A 71 -13.33 -2.10 9.43
CA PRO A 71 -13.71 -3.33 8.74
C PRO A 71 -12.69 -3.75 7.66
N CYS A 72 -12.61 -5.06 7.41
CA CYS A 72 -11.85 -5.58 6.28
C CYS A 72 -12.51 -5.27 4.94
N LEU A 73 -11.74 -5.39 3.86
CA LEU A 73 -12.18 -5.10 2.51
C LEU A 73 -13.39 -5.93 2.06
N ASP A 74 -13.47 -7.20 2.48
CA ASP A 74 -14.57 -8.09 2.10
C ASP A 74 -15.91 -7.61 2.66
N ASP A 75 -15.92 -7.16 3.91
CA ASP A 75 -17.12 -6.56 4.54
C ASP A 75 -17.48 -5.22 3.89
N MET A 76 -16.49 -4.46 3.42
CA MET A 76 -16.68 -3.16 2.78
C MET A 76 -17.14 -3.26 1.32
N LEU A 77 -16.80 -4.33 0.61
CA LEU A 77 -17.13 -4.49 -0.81
C LEU A 77 -18.62 -4.30 -1.13
N PRO A 78 -19.58 -4.98 -0.47
CA PRO A 78 -21.00 -4.77 -0.75
C PRO A 78 -21.47 -3.33 -0.43
N ILE A 79 -20.87 -2.69 0.57
CA ILE A 79 -21.15 -1.29 0.93
C ILE A 79 -20.69 -0.34 -0.18
N THR A 80 -19.45 -0.51 -0.66
CA THR A 80 -18.86 0.33 -1.72
C THR A 80 -19.60 0.19 -3.06
N GLN A 81 -20.23 -0.96 -3.33
CA GLN A 81 -21.06 -1.15 -4.52
C GLN A 81 -22.43 -0.47 -4.41
N ALA A 82 -22.96 -0.30 -3.19
CA ALA A 82 -24.29 0.26 -2.97
C ALA A 82 -24.31 1.78 -2.71
N VAL A 83 -23.17 2.36 -2.33
CA VAL A 83 -23.09 3.74 -1.80
C VAL A 83 -23.55 4.82 -2.79
N GLU A 84 -23.18 4.71 -4.06
CA GLU A 84 -23.55 5.71 -5.07
C GLU A 84 -25.05 5.70 -5.33
N LYS A 85 -25.63 4.50 -5.47
CA LYS A 85 -27.07 4.32 -5.63
C LYS A 85 -27.82 4.90 -4.45
N ALA A 86 -27.38 4.62 -3.22
CA ALA A 86 -28.02 5.16 -2.01
C ALA A 86 -27.91 6.69 -1.92
N TYR A 87 -26.79 7.28 -2.34
CA TYR A 87 -26.64 8.73 -2.40
C TYR A 87 -27.62 9.39 -3.38
N VAL A 88 -27.73 8.82 -4.59
CA VAL A 88 -28.53 9.39 -5.68
C VAL A 88 -30.02 9.13 -5.48
N ALA A 89 -30.42 7.90 -5.13
CA ALA A 89 -31.82 7.50 -5.06
C ALA A 89 -32.46 7.81 -3.70
N GLU A 90 -31.71 7.69 -2.60
CA GLU A 90 -32.25 7.78 -1.24
C GLU A 90 -31.81 9.05 -0.50
N GLY A 91 -30.94 9.87 -1.12
CA GLY A 91 -30.41 11.07 -0.50
C GLY A 91 -29.45 10.77 0.65
N ALA A 92 -28.83 9.58 0.68
CA ALA A 92 -27.92 9.18 1.74
C ALA A 92 -26.72 10.14 1.88
N ARG A 93 -26.31 10.37 3.13
CA ARG A 93 -25.19 11.26 3.51
C ARG A 93 -24.21 10.57 4.45
N SER A 94 -24.62 9.46 5.07
CA SER A 94 -23.82 8.61 5.92
C SER A 94 -24.29 7.16 5.86
N ILE A 95 -23.52 6.28 6.49
CA ILE A 95 -23.85 4.89 6.73
C ILE A 95 -23.71 4.58 8.23
N CYS A 96 -24.66 3.84 8.78
CA CYS A 96 -24.54 3.21 10.09
C CYS A 96 -24.14 1.75 9.90
N LEU A 97 -23.06 1.31 10.54
CA LEU A 97 -22.59 -0.07 10.53
C LEU A 97 -22.81 -0.69 11.91
N GLN A 98 -23.29 -1.92 11.94
CA GLN A 98 -23.25 -2.77 13.12
C GLN A 98 -21.98 -3.64 13.05
N ILE A 99 -20.98 -3.31 13.87
CA ILE A 99 -19.69 -4.00 13.97
C ILE A 99 -19.69 -4.76 15.29
N GLY A 100 -19.92 -6.07 15.25
CA GLY A 100 -20.23 -6.86 16.45
C GLY A 100 -21.47 -6.29 17.18
N GLU A 101 -21.28 -5.87 18.43
CA GLU A 101 -22.33 -5.25 19.27
C GLU A 101 -22.36 -3.71 19.16
N LYS A 102 -21.37 -3.10 18.48
CA LYS A 102 -21.26 -1.63 18.38
C LYS A 102 -21.99 -1.14 17.14
N ILE A 103 -22.67 -0.01 17.25
CA ILE A 103 -23.20 0.73 16.10
C ILE A 103 -22.33 1.97 15.90
N VAL A 104 -21.71 2.07 14.74
CA VAL A 104 -20.88 3.21 14.34
C VAL A 104 -21.50 3.91 13.13
N ARG A 105 -21.30 5.22 13.02
CA ARG A 105 -21.77 6.01 11.89
C ARG A 105 -20.59 6.62 11.16
N TYR A 106 -20.57 6.47 9.84
CA TYR A 106 -19.51 6.98 8.98
C TYR A 106 -20.07 7.90 7.90
N HIS A 107 -19.36 8.99 7.65
CA HIS A 107 -19.51 9.77 6.44
C HIS A 107 -19.09 8.94 5.23
N LEU A 108 -19.70 9.20 4.07
CA LEU A 108 -19.40 8.40 2.87
C LEU A 108 -17.94 8.51 2.42
N SER A 109 -17.25 9.60 2.76
CA SER A 109 -15.81 9.71 2.50
C SER A 109 -14.94 8.79 3.36
N LYS A 110 -15.35 8.50 4.59
CA LYS A 110 -14.61 7.61 5.47
C LYS A 110 -14.56 6.18 4.92
N ILE A 111 -15.58 5.75 4.17
CA ILE A 111 -15.60 4.47 3.46
C ILE A 111 -14.36 4.35 2.55
N TRP A 112 -14.05 5.39 1.78
CA TRP A 112 -12.91 5.36 0.86
C TRP A 112 -11.56 5.45 1.57
N LEU A 113 -11.50 6.10 2.73
CA LEU A 113 -10.31 6.04 3.60
C LEU A 113 -10.07 4.62 4.11
N ILE A 114 -11.12 3.93 4.57
CA ILE A 114 -11.05 2.53 5.02
C ILE A 114 -10.59 1.61 3.88
N VAL A 115 -11.13 1.79 2.67
CA VAL A 115 -10.67 1.07 1.47
C VAL A 115 -9.20 1.38 1.17
N GLY A 116 -8.82 2.66 1.26
CA GLY A 116 -7.44 3.11 1.09
C GLY A 116 -6.49 2.38 2.04
N VAL A 117 -6.82 2.28 3.33
CA VAL A 117 -6.01 1.52 4.29
C VAL A 117 -5.94 0.05 3.91
N ASN A 118 -7.08 -0.60 3.68
CA ASN A 118 -7.15 -2.03 3.35
C ASN A 118 -6.27 -2.40 2.14
N ASN A 119 -6.24 -1.54 1.12
CA ASN A 119 -5.47 -1.77 -0.10
C ASN A 119 -3.95 -1.62 0.07
N HIS A 120 -3.48 -0.87 1.09
CA HIS A 120 -2.06 -0.51 1.21
C HIS A 120 -1.38 -1.07 2.46
N ILE A 121 -2.12 -1.50 3.49
CA ILE A 121 -1.52 -1.86 4.78
C ILE A 121 -0.47 -2.99 4.66
N TYR A 122 -0.77 -4.04 3.89
CA TYR A 122 0.13 -5.17 3.72
C TYR A 122 1.40 -4.76 2.97
N ASN A 123 1.24 -3.91 1.94
CA ASN A 123 2.36 -3.37 1.17
C ASN A 123 3.23 -2.44 2.04
N LEU A 124 2.64 -1.66 2.95
CA LEU A 124 3.38 -0.85 3.91
C LEU A 124 4.19 -1.71 4.89
N HIS A 125 3.59 -2.78 5.43
CA HIS A 125 4.32 -3.73 6.29
C HIS A 125 5.48 -4.39 5.55
N ALA A 126 5.25 -4.91 4.34
CA ALA A 126 6.27 -5.55 3.53
C ALA A 126 7.41 -4.56 3.17
N ALA A 127 7.07 -3.35 2.73
CA ALA A 127 8.06 -2.32 2.44
C ALA A 127 8.88 -1.91 3.68
N SER A 128 8.23 -1.80 4.86
CA SER A 128 8.92 -1.50 6.11
C SER A 128 9.89 -2.62 6.52
N MET A 129 9.49 -3.88 6.36
CA MET A 129 10.36 -5.03 6.64
C MET A 129 11.55 -5.10 5.67
N LEU A 130 11.32 -4.80 4.39
CA LEU A 130 12.37 -4.74 3.38
C LEU A 130 13.39 -3.67 3.74
N LEU A 131 12.92 -2.48 4.10
CA LEU A 131 13.80 -1.37 4.47
C LEU A 131 14.68 -1.74 5.67
N ALA A 132 14.08 -2.30 6.73
CA ALA A 132 14.82 -2.78 7.90
C ALA A 132 15.86 -3.85 7.55
N ARG A 133 15.54 -4.75 6.62
CA ARG A 133 16.46 -5.78 6.16
C ARG A 133 17.63 -5.19 5.38
N VAL A 134 17.35 -4.27 4.46
CA VAL A 134 18.37 -3.55 3.68
C VAL A 134 19.32 -2.79 4.60
N GLU A 135 18.79 -2.08 5.59
CA GLU A 135 19.59 -1.37 6.59
C GLU A 135 20.49 -2.31 7.39
N SER A 136 19.99 -3.51 7.75
CA SER A 136 20.78 -4.51 8.49
C SER A 136 21.86 -5.20 7.66
N ALA A 137 21.70 -5.28 6.33
CA ALA A 137 22.47 -6.19 5.50
C ALA A 137 23.91 -5.73 5.25
N SER A 138 24.24 -4.45 5.48
CA SER A 138 25.57 -3.84 5.20
C SER A 138 26.09 -3.97 3.76
N LEU A 139 25.28 -4.53 2.84
CA LEU A 139 25.63 -4.79 1.45
C LEU A 139 25.48 -3.55 0.55
N LEU A 140 24.65 -2.60 0.96
CA LEU A 140 24.38 -1.37 0.22
C LEU A 140 25.06 -0.18 0.88
N LEU A 141 25.52 0.77 0.06
CA LEU A 141 26.11 2.01 0.55
C LEU A 141 25.05 2.82 1.33
N PRO A 142 25.41 3.48 2.45
CA PRO A 142 24.48 4.26 3.23
C PRO A 142 23.69 5.30 2.41
N ASP A 143 24.34 5.96 1.45
CA ASP A 143 23.72 6.96 0.58
C ASP A 143 22.60 6.35 -0.27
N LEU A 144 22.80 5.13 -0.81
CA LEU A 144 21.77 4.42 -1.59
C LEU A 144 20.57 4.04 -0.73
N ILE A 145 20.80 3.68 0.53
CA ILE A 145 19.72 3.38 1.48
C ILE A 145 18.94 4.66 1.79
N GLN A 146 19.64 5.79 1.93
CA GLN A 146 19.01 7.08 2.15
C GLN A 146 18.20 7.53 0.94
N ASP A 147 18.70 7.34 -0.28
CA ASP A 147 17.96 7.62 -1.50
C ASP A 147 16.71 6.72 -1.59
N LEU A 148 16.85 5.41 -1.33
CA LEU A 148 15.73 4.47 -1.30
C LEU A 148 14.63 4.96 -0.35
N LYS A 149 14.99 5.37 0.87
CA LYS A 149 14.06 5.90 1.88
C LYS A 149 13.23 7.08 1.41
N LEU A 150 13.81 7.95 0.59
CA LEU A 150 13.20 9.19 0.11
C LEU A 150 12.30 8.99 -1.11
N ASN A 151 12.37 7.84 -1.78
CA ASN A 151 11.47 7.53 -2.88
C ASN A 151 10.02 7.45 -2.38
N ARG A 152 9.07 7.88 -3.23
CA ARG A 152 7.65 7.81 -2.86
C ARG A 152 7.22 6.36 -2.84
N PHE A 153 6.36 6.00 -1.89
CA PHE A 153 5.86 4.64 -1.70
C PHE A 153 5.25 4.06 -2.99
N SER A 154 4.50 4.89 -3.73
CA SER A 154 3.84 4.51 -4.98
C SER A 154 4.64 4.85 -6.25
N GLU A 155 5.91 5.25 -6.11
CA GLU A 155 6.75 5.61 -7.26
C GLU A 155 7.09 4.37 -8.09
N PRO A 156 7.06 4.46 -9.44
CA PRO A 156 7.51 3.38 -10.29
C PRO A 156 8.99 3.05 -10.05
N LEU A 157 9.33 1.76 -10.08
CA LEU A 157 10.70 1.29 -10.03
C LEU A 157 11.48 1.81 -11.23
N ALA A 158 12.53 2.59 -10.94
CA ALA A 158 13.45 3.08 -11.97
C ALA A 158 14.03 1.90 -12.77
N GLY A 159 14.02 2.02 -14.10
CA GLY A 159 14.45 0.96 -15.03
C GLY A 159 13.32 0.08 -15.58
N PHE A 160 12.14 0.07 -14.96
CA PHE A 160 10.96 -0.65 -15.46
C PHE A 160 10.06 0.24 -16.32
N LEU A 161 10.50 0.51 -17.56
CA LEU A 161 9.85 1.48 -18.47
C LEU A 161 8.40 1.10 -18.85
N VAL A 162 8.06 -0.19 -18.87
CA VAL A 162 6.77 -0.68 -19.37
C VAL A 162 5.78 -0.97 -18.25
N THR A 163 6.20 -1.62 -17.17
CA THR A 163 5.27 -2.19 -16.17
C THR A 163 4.82 -1.19 -15.11
N GLN A 164 5.48 -0.02 -15.00
CA GLN A 164 5.18 1.02 -13.99
C GLN A 164 5.01 0.43 -12.58
N THR A 165 5.79 -0.61 -12.28
CA THR A 165 5.67 -1.39 -11.05
C THR A 165 6.07 -0.52 -9.86
N PRO A 166 5.22 -0.33 -8.85
CA PRO A 166 5.50 0.59 -7.75
C PRO A 166 6.57 0.01 -6.81
N ILE A 167 7.39 0.89 -6.22
CA ILE A 167 8.55 0.51 -5.40
C ILE A 167 8.17 -0.34 -4.18
N TYR A 168 6.98 -0.13 -3.60
CA TYR A 168 6.51 -0.97 -2.49
C TYR A 168 6.41 -2.45 -2.86
N SER A 169 6.28 -2.80 -4.14
CA SER A 169 6.16 -4.18 -4.57
C SER A 169 7.43 -4.98 -4.32
N LEU A 170 8.59 -4.32 -4.15
CA LEU A 170 9.83 -4.99 -3.76
C LEU A 170 9.70 -5.75 -2.44
N GLY A 171 8.70 -5.41 -1.61
CA GLY A 171 8.36 -6.18 -0.42
C GLY A 171 8.06 -7.66 -0.72
N CYS A 172 7.68 -8.04 -1.94
CA CYS A 172 7.48 -9.44 -2.32
C CYS A 172 8.75 -10.30 -2.22
N LEU A 173 9.93 -9.68 -2.35
CA LEU A 173 11.23 -10.35 -2.25
C LEU A 173 11.51 -10.89 -0.84
N LEU A 174 10.75 -10.46 0.18
CA LEU A 174 10.91 -10.93 1.56
C LEU A 174 10.47 -12.40 1.75
N ASP A 175 9.48 -12.86 0.97
CA ASP A 175 8.92 -14.21 1.07
C ASP A 175 9.54 -15.17 0.04
N GLU A 176 10.42 -14.67 -0.81
CA GLU A 176 11.09 -15.47 -1.85
C GLU A 176 12.19 -16.32 -1.23
N ARG A 177 11.93 -17.64 -1.18
CA ARG A 177 12.91 -18.65 -0.73
C ARG A 177 14.18 -18.66 -1.59
N TRP A 178 14.10 -18.15 -2.82
CA TRP A 178 15.17 -18.16 -3.81
C TRP A 178 15.72 -16.77 -4.12
N ALA A 179 15.30 -15.72 -3.41
CA ALA A 179 15.81 -14.36 -3.66
C ALA A 179 17.34 -14.28 -3.55
N MET A 180 17.96 -15.10 -2.69
CA MET A 180 19.42 -15.18 -2.61
C MET A 180 20.04 -15.81 -3.86
N GLU A 181 19.41 -16.85 -4.43
CA GLU A 181 19.83 -17.45 -5.69
C GLU A 181 19.67 -16.45 -6.85
N ASP A 182 18.54 -15.74 -6.91
CA ASP A 182 18.32 -14.70 -7.91
C ASP A 182 19.33 -13.55 -7.80
N VAL A 183 19.67 -13.13 -6.59
CA VAL A 183 20.72 -12.13 -6.35
C VAL A 183 22.09 -12.66 -6.78
N LEU A 184 22.42 -13.93 -6.51
CA LEU A 184 23.67 -14.54 -6.93
C LEU A 184 23.74 -14.67 -8.46
N ASN A 185 22.66 -15.11 -9.10
CA ASN A 185 22.53 -15.21 -10.55
C ASN A 185 22.68 -13.84 -11.20
N ALA A 186 21.92 -12.83 -10.74
CA ALA A 186 21.99 -11.47 -11.28
C ALA A 186 23.38 -10.84 -11.09
N ARG A 187 24.01 -11.02 -9.92
CA ARG A 187 25.39 -10.51 -9.69
C ARG A 187 26.39 -11.16 -10.63
N ALA A 188 26.24 -12.45 -10.86
CA ALA A 188 27.16 -13.16 -11.70
C ALA A 188 26.95 -12.89 -13.19
N GLU A 189 25.71 -12.73 -13.64
CA GLU A 189 25.39 -12.20 -14.96
C GLU A 189 26.00 -10.80 -15.15
N LEU A 190 25.89 -9.91 -14.16
CA LEU A 190 26.50 -8.60 -14.21
C LEU A 190 28.04 -8.68 -14.34
N ILE A 191 28.68 -9.59 -13.61
CA ILE A 191 30.14 -9.83 -13.72
C ILE A 191 30.48 -10.37 -15.12
N TYR A 192 29.67 -11.29 -15.65
CA TYR A 192 29.81 -11.83 -17.00
C TYR A 192 29.74 -10.70 -18.04
N PHE A 193 28.70 -9.86 -17.98
CA PHE A 193 28.54 -8.75 -18.92
C PHE A 193 29.66 -7.71 -18.83
N ARG A 194 30.14 -7.39 -17.63
CA ARG A 194 31.30 -6.49 -17.46
C ARG A 194 32.56 -7.06 -18.12
N ARG A 195 32.86 -8.34 -17.89
CA ARG A 195 34.01 -9.00 -18.51
C ARG A 195 33.89 -9.09 -20.03
N ALA A 196 32.69 -9.36 -20.55
CA ALA A 196 32.43 -9.36 -21.98
C ALA A 196 32.63 -7.95 -22.60
N ALA A 197 32.20 -6.90 -21.90
CA ALA A 197 32.38 -5.53 -22.34
C ALA A 197 33.85 -5.08 -22.31
N ASP A 198 34.62 -5.53 -21.31
CA ASP A 198 36.05 -5.22 -21.18
C ASP A 198 36.90 -5.95 -22.25
N ASN A 199 36.46 -7.12 -22.72
CA ASN A 199 37.11 -7.92 -23.75
C ASN A 199 36.35 -7.90 -25.07
N LEU A 200 36.22 -6.72 -25.69
CA LEU A 200 35.60 -6.56 -27.01
C LEU A 200 36.29 -7.45 -28.07
N GLY A 201 35.74 -8.62 -28.34
CA GLY A 201 36.20 -9.55 -29.38
C GLY A 201 36.50 -10.98 -28.90
N GLU A 202 36.56 -11.23 -27.60
CA GLU A 202 36.70 -12.58 -27.05
C GLU A 202 35.44 -12.94 -26.23
N GLU A 203 34.78 -14.04 -26.58
CA GLU A 203 33.71 -14.58 -25.76
C GLU A 203 34.26 -14.91 -24.36
N PRO A 204 33.56 -14.54 -23.27
CA PRO A 204 34.00 -14.89 -21.93
C PRO A 204 34.19 -16.40 -21.81
N SER A 205 35.34 -16.83 -21.28
CA SER A 205 35.74 -18.25 -21.21
C SER A 205 34.89 -19.12 -20.25
N PHE A 206 33.88 -18.54 -19.62
CA PHE A 206 32.94 -19.23 -18.73
C PHE A 206 31.51 -18.87 -19.11
N VAL A 207 30.67 -19.89 -19.30
CA VAL A 207 29.23 -19.74 -19.49
C VAL A 207 28.60 -19.68 -18.11
N PHE A 208 27.90 -18.60 -17.77
CA PHE A 208 27.35 -18.49 -16.42
C PHE A 208 26.13 -19.40 -16.20
N LEU A 209 25.29 -19.67 -17.22
CA LEU A 209 24.25 -20.69 -17.14
C LEU A 209 23.87 -21.28 -18.52
N PRO A 210 23.61 -22.60 -18.63
CA PRO A 210 22.77 -23.15 -19.69
C PRO A 210 21.32 -22.84 -19.34
N THR A 211 20.67 -21.94 -20.07
CA THR A 211 19.22 -21.85 -20.03
C THR A 211 18.65 -23.10 -20.71
N ALA A 212 18.04 -23.97 -19.92
CA ALA A 212 17.17 -25.05 -20.40
C ALA A 212 15.71 -24.66 -20.16
#